data_AF-A0A1G1HG31-F1
#
_entry.id   AF-A0A1G1HG31-F1
#
_cell.length_a   1.000
_cell.length_b   1.000
_cell.length_c   1.000
_cell.angle_alpha   90.00
_cell.angle_beta   90.00
_cell.angle_gamma   90.00
#
_symmetry.space_group_name_H-M   'P 1'
#
loop_
_entity.id
_entity.type
_entity.pdbx_description
1 polymer ?
#
loop_
_entity_poly.entity_id
_entity_poly.type
_entity_poly.pdbx_seq_one_letter_code
_entity_poly.pdbx_strand_id
1 'polypeptide(L)' 'MSDKHGGHDHGHEGHEQHGLVEVTLLLEDEHLDALDEAAQELSRDLKQPWDRGAVVRLALSEFFSRRGKIT' A
#
# COMPACT_ATOMS: atom_id res chain seq x y z
N MET A 1 -34.60 33.72 -16.69
CA MET A 1 -35.05 32.41 -16.20
C MET A 1 -34.66 31.40 -17.27
N SER A 2 -33.60 30.63 -17.03
CA SER A 2 -33.26 29.48 -17.87
C SER A 2 -32.72 28.39 -16.96
N ASP A 3 -33.48 27.31 -16.95
CA ASP A 3 -33.41 26.16 -16.08
C ASP A 3 -32.24 25.23 -16.42
N LYS A 4 -31.40 25.04 -15.39
CA LYS A 4 -30.88 23.79 -14.83
C LYS A 4 -31.12 22.48 -15.61
N HIS A 5 -30.03 21.91 -16.14
CA HIS A 5 -29.74 20.47 -16.25
C HIS A 5 -28.20 20.39 -16.29
N GLY A 6 -27.47 19.70 -15.41
CA GLY A 6 -27.71 18.41 -14.78
C GLY A 6 -26.40 17.64 -14.92
N GLY A 7 -25.32 18.19 -14.36
CA GLY A 7 -24.01 17.53 -14.36
C GLY A 7 -24.07 16.37 -13.38
N HIS A 8 -23.93 15.15 -13.92
CA HIS A 8 -23.85 13.93 -13.13
C HIS A 8 -22.68 14.04 -12.14
N ASP A 9 -23.06 14.25 -10.88
CA ASP A 9 -22.26 13.96 -9.72
C ASP A 9 -22.10 12.44 -9.65
N HIS A 10 -20.95 11.94 -10.12
CA HIS A 10 -20.50 10.62 -9.74
C HIS A 10 -19.85 10.73 -8.37
N GLY A 11 -20.69 10.84 -7.35
CA GLY A 11 -20.35 10.58 -5.97
C GLY A 11 -19.87 9.13 -5.86
N HIS A 12 -18.55 8.95 -5.97
CA HIS A 12 -17.89 7.71 -5.61
C HIS A 12 -17.74 7.70 -4.08
N GLU A 13 -18.87 7.60 -3.39
CA GLU A 13 -18.91 7.25 -1.97
C GLU A 13 -18.42 5.81 -1.83
N GLY A 14 -17.39 5.59 -1.00
CA GLY A 14 -17.09 4.24 -0.51
C GLY A 14 -15.64 3.77 -0.59
N HIS A 15 -14.64 4.62 -0.38
CA HIS A 15 -13.39 4.19 0.24
C HIS A 15 -12.86 5.34 1.08
N GLU A 16 -13.00 5.25 2.41
CA GLU A 16 -12.21 6.06 3.33
C GLU A 16 -10.74 5.82 2.97
N GLN A 17 -10.12 6.74 2.24
CA GLN A 17 -8.68 6.72 2.00
C GLN A 17 -8.00 6.96 3.35
N HIS A 18 -7.76 5.89 4.09
CA HIS A 18 -6.66 5.88 5.04
C HIS A 18 -5.38 6.01 4.20
N GLY A 19 -5.00 7.26 3.92
CA GLY A 19 -3.78 7.57 3.17
C GLY A 19 -2.57 6.96 3.87
N LEU A 20 -1.57 6.56 3.09
CA LEU A 20 -0.30 6.11 3.66
C LEU A 20 0.33 7.27 4.45
N VAL A 21 0.74 6.99 5.68
CA VAL A 21 1.48 7.93 6.53
C VAL A 21 2.97 7.64 6.37
N GLU A 22 3.77 8.68 6.10
CA GLU A 22 5.22 8.55 6.02
C GLU A 22 5.81 8.21 7.39
N VAL A 23 6.68 7.20 7.42
CA VAL A 23 7.38 6.76 8.63
C VAL A 23 8.86 6.52 8.31
N THR A 24 9.72 6.83 9.26
CA THR A 24 11.16 6.52 9.19
C THR A 24 11.45 5.32 10.08
N LEU A 25 12.09 4.30 9.52
CA LEU A 25 12.52 3.10 10.24
C LEU A 25 14.05 3.01 10.20
N LEU A 26 14.64 2.48 11.27
CA LEU A 26 16.05 2.10 11.32
C LEU A 26 16.12 0.59 11.20
N LEU A 27 16.85 0.11 10.20
CA LEU A 27 17.07 -1.30 9.91
C LEU A 27 18.57 -1.55 9.75
N GLU A 28 19.02 -2.77 10.02
CA GLU A 28 20.39 -3.18 9.71
C GLU A 28 20.58 -3.27 8.19
N ASP A 29 21.81 -3.07 7.73
CA ASP A 29 22.15 -2.99 6.31
C ASP A 29 21.74 -4.25 5.53
N GLU A 30 21.94 -5.43 6.13
CA GLU A 30 21.56 -6.73 5.53
C GLU A 30 20.06 -6.83 5.23
N HIS A 31 19.21 -6.14 6.00
CA HIS A 31 17.78 -6.11 5.75
C HIS A 31 17.45 -5.24 4.54
N LEU A 32 18.23 -4.22 4.21
CA LEU A 32 17.99 -3.37 3.04
C LEU A 32 18.20 -4.16 1.75
N ASP A 33 19.25 -4.98 1.69
CA ASP A 33 19.53 -5.88 0.57
C ASP A 33 18.43 -6.93 0.43
N ALA A 34 18.04 -7.59 1.52
CA ALA A 34 16.95 -8.55 1.51
C ALA A 34 15.60 -7.94 1.07
N LEU A 35 15.33 -6.69 1.45
CA LEU A 35 14.13 -5.96 1.01
C LEU A 35 14.18 -5.64 -0.49
N ASP A 36 15.35 -5.30 -1.04
CA ASP A 36 15.52 -5.07 -2.47
C ASP A 36 15.34 -6.35 -3.29
N GLU A 37 15.95 -7.45 -2.85
CA GLU A 37 15.79 -8.76 -3.48
C GLU A 37 14.31 -9.17 -3.50
N ALA A 38 13.63 -9.11 -2.35
CA ALA A 38 12.21 -9.42 -2.25
C ALA A 38 11.34 -8.50 -3.13
N ALA A 39 11.66 -7.20 -3.20
CA ALA A 39 10.94 -6.28 -4.07
C ALA A 39 11.12 -6.63 -5.56
N GLN A 40 12.32 -7.02 -5.99
CA GLN A 40 12.59 -7.44 -7.36
C GLN A 40 11.87 -8.75 -7.70
N GLU A 41 11.90 -9.74 -6.79
CA GLU A 41 11.20 -11.01 -6.97
C GLU A 41 9.69 -10.80 -7.11
N LEU A 42 9.07 -10.08 -6.17
CA LEU A 42 7.64 -9.76 -6.21
C LEU A 42 7.29 -8.95 -7.46
N SER A 43 8.17 -8.05 -7.89
CA SER A 43 7.94 -7.26 -9.10
C SER A 43 7.87 -8.12 -10.35
N ARG A 44 8.78 -9.09 -10.47
CA ARG A 44 8.83 -10.05 -11.57
C ARG A 44 7.62 -10.98 -11.55
N ASP A 45 7.33 -11.55 -10.39
CA ASP A 45 6.35 -12.62 -10.25
C ASP A 45 4.91 -12.10 -10.40
N LEU A 46 4.64 -10.90 -9.85
CA LEU A 46 3.33 -10.26 -9.91
C LEU A 46 3.17 -9.29 -11.08
N LYS A 47 4.23 -9.05 -11.86
CA LYS A 47 4.25 -8.13 -13.01
C LYS A 47 3.79 -6.71 -12.67
N GLN A 48 4.10 -6.24 -11.48
CA GLN A 48 3.79 -4.89 -10.99
C GLN A 48 5.00 -4.33 -10.25
N PRO A 49 5.21 -3.01 -10.19
CA PRO A 49 6.34 -2.46 -9.44
C PRO A 49 6.16 -2.67 -7.93
N TRP A 50 7.21 -3.16 -7.27
CA TRP A 50 7.34 -3.20 -5.81
C TRP A 50 8.58 -2.43 -5.38
N ASP A 51 8.48 -1.81 -4.21
CA ASP A 51 9.58 -1.15 -3.52
C ASP A 51 9.73 -1.71 -2.10
N ARG A 52 10.81 -1.30 -1.42
CA ARG A 52 11.08 -1.70 -0.02
C ARG A 52 9.89 -1.41 0.90
N GLY A 53 9.19 -0.29 0.69
CA GLY A 53 8.04 0.11 1.51
C GLY A 53 6.84 -0.81 1.33
N ALA A 54 6.60 -1.29 0.12
CA ALA A 54 5.59 -2.30 -0.17
C ALA A 54 5.92 -3.64 0.50
N VAL A 55 7.19 -4.07 0.45
CA VAL A 55 7.65 -5.30 1.13
C VAL A 55 7.50 -5.18 2.65
N VAL A 56 7.93 -4.07 3.24
CA VAL A 56 7.78 -3.82 4.69
C VAL A 56 6.30 -3.83 5.09
N ARG A 57 5.42 -3.18 4.31
CA ARG A 57 3.97 -3.20 4.60
C ARG A 57 3.39 -4.60 4.53
N LEU A 58 3.80 -5.41 3.55
CA LEU A 58 3.39 -6.81 3.44
C LEU A 58 3.84 -7.61 4.66
N ALA A 59 5.12 -7.49 5.04
CA ALA A 59 5.68 -8.17 6.21
C ALA A 59 4.97 -7.77 7.52
N LEU A 60 4.69 -6.48 7.71
CA LEU A 60 3.93 -5.98 8.86
C LEU A 60 2.50 -6.53 8.87
N SER A 61 1.85 -6.57 7.71
CA SER A 61 0.50 -7.13 7.56
C SER A 61 0.50 -8.59 7.98
N GLU A 62 1.42 -9.41 7.44
CA GLU A 62 1.54 -10.81 7.84
C GLU A 62 1.83 -10.98 9.34
N PHE A 63 2.75 -10.19 9.89
CA PHE A 63 3.11 -10.25 11.30
C PHE A 63 1.91 -9.96 12.21
N PHE A 64 1.11 -8.94 11.87
CA PHE A 64 -0.07 -8.58 12.64
C PHE A 64 -1.27 -9.52 12.41
N SER A 65 -1.46 -10.03 11.19
CA SER A 65 -2.50 -11.02 10.89
C SER A 65 -2.29 -12.31 11.68
N ARG A 66 -1.04 -12.81 11.76
CA ARG A 66 -0.70 -13.99 12.59
C ARG A 66 -0.98 -13.78 14.08
N ARG A 67 -1.06 -12.54 14.54
CA ARG A 67 -1.36 -12.17 15.94
C ARG A 67 -2.82 -11.74 16.15
N GLY A 68 -3.68 -11.83 15.12
CA GLY A 68 -5.08 -11.42 15.19
C GLY A 68 -5.26 -9.92 15.45
N LYS A 69 -4.29 -9.09 15.06
CA LYS A 69 -4.31 -7.63 15.26
C LYS A 69 -4.87 -6.88 14.04
N ILE A 70 -4.75 -7.47 12.87
CA ILE A 70 -5.31 -6.99 11.60
C ILE A 70 -6.00 -8.21 10.96
N THR A 71 -7.18 -8.00 10.36
CA THR A 71 -7.99 -9.03 9.68
C THR A 71 -8.33 -8.55 8.29
#